data_AF-A0A1I3CW36-F1
#
_entry.id   AF-A0A1I3CW36-F1
#
_cell.length_a   1.000
_cell.length_b   1.000
_cell.length_c   1.000
_cell.angle_alpha   90.00
_cell.angle_beta   90.00
_cell.angle_gamma   90.00
#
_symmetry.space_group_name_H-M   'P 1'
#
loop_
_entity.id
_entity.type
_entity.pdbx_description
1 polymer ?
#
loop_
_entity_poly.entity_id
_entity_poly.type
_entity_poly.pdbx_seq_one_letter_code
_entity_poly.pdbx_strand_id
1 'polypeptide(L)'
;MKSKGKWKNGQKESGFTLIEMVIVLFIISVIMLLVIPNLTNQKKNVDLQGSEALATVVQTQIELYDMEKDTKVPKTDISAAVNTLETAGYLTESQKKQAISKLTIENGEIKAKAAK
;
A
#
# COMPACT_ATOMS: atom_id res chain seq x y z
N MET A 1 63.31 -6.58 53.97
CA MET A 1 63.12 -5.12 53.83
C MET A 1 62.24 -4.86 52.60
N LYS A 2 61.02 -4.31 52.81
CA LYS A 2 60.16 -3.52 51.88
C LYS A 2 59.81 -4.13 50.50
N SER A 3 58.63 -3.99 49.90
CA SER A 3 57.40 -3.24 50.19
C SER A 3 56.46 -3.40 48.97
N LYS A 4 55.18 -3.71 49.25
CA LYS A 4 53.95 -3.24 48.57
C LYS A 4 53.69 -3.65 47.11
N GLY A 5 52.65 -4.50 46.96
CA GLY A 5 51.86 -4.59 45.73
C GLY A 5 50.94 -3.38 45.53
N LYS A 6 50.30 -3.28 44.34
CA LYS A 6 49.18 -2.38 43.93
C LYS A 6 49.18 -2.23 42.38
N TRP A 7 48.12 -2.31 41.57
CA TRP A 7 46.65 -2.43 41.71
C TRP A 7 46.07 -3.18 40.50
N LYS A 8 44.95 -3.89 40.68
CA LYS A 8 44.04 -4.27 39.59
C LYS A 8 43.14 -3.07 39.27
N ASN A 9 43.22 -2.51 38.06
CA ASN A 9 42.22 -1.58 37.55
C ASN A 9 41.10 -2.36 36.88
N GLY A 10 40.08 -2.75 37.65
CA GLY A 10 38.80 -3.16 37.10
C GLY A 10 37.99 -1.91 36.79
N GLN A 11 38.00 -1.47 35.53
CA GLN A 11 37.04 -0.47 35.07
C GLN A 11 35.63 -1.04 35.26
N LYS A 12 34.82 -0.40 36.10
CA LYS A 12 33.40 -0.72 36.22
C LYS A 12 32.70 -0.13 35.01
N GLU A 13 32.45 -0.96 34.00
CA GLU A 13 31.52 -0.66 32.92
C GLU A 13 30.12 -0.47 33.54
N SER A 14 29.62 0.77 33.52
CA SER A 14 28.24 1.08 33.87
C SER A 14 27.33 0.64 32.73
N GLY A 15 26.76 -0.56 32.85
CA GLY A 15 25.89 -1.15 31.84
C GLY A 15 24.45 -0.62 31.91
N PHE A 16 23.83 -0.55 30.72
CA PHE A 16 22.40 -0.34 30.48
C PHE A 16 21.53 -0.97 31.57
N THR A 17 20.71 -0.14 32.22
CA THR A 17 19.78 -0.62 33.25
C THR A 17 18.45 -1.02 32.62
N LEU A 18 17.69 -1.89 33.30
CA LEU A 18 16.34 -2.25 32.85
C LEU A 18 15.42 -1.04 32.74
N ILE A 19 15.55 -0.07 33.66
CA ILE A 19 14.75 1.15 33.64
C ILE A 19 15.01 1.98 32.37
N GLU A 20 16.23 1.96 31.86
CA GLU A 20 16.63 2.66 30.64
C GLU A 20 15.95 2.03 29.41
N MET A 21 15.90 0.71 29.34
CA MET A 21 15.15 0.01 28.28
C MET A 21 13.64 0.24 28.38
N VAL A 22 13.09 0.33 29.60
CA VAL A 22 11.66 0.64 29.79
C VAL A 22 11.32 2.04 29.30
N ILE A 23 12.14 3.05 29.62
CA ILE A 23 11.92 4.43 29.17
C ILE A 23 12.04 4.52 27.64
N VAL A 24 13.01 3.81 27.05
CA VAL A 24 13.16 3.78 25.58
C VAL A 24 11.94 3.16 24.90
N LEU A 25 11.45 2.01 25.38
CA LEU A 25 10.25 1.38 24.85
C LEU A 25 9.00 2.27 25.02
N PHE A 26 8.91 2.97 26.15
CA PHE A 26 7.85 3.95 26.38
C PHE A 26 7.87 5.07 25.33
N ILE A 27 9.02 5.70 25.10
CA ILE A 27 9.18 6.75 24.09
C ILE A 27 8.85 6.23 22.69
N ILE A 28 9.38 5.06 22.30
CA ILE A 28 9.11 4.46 20.98
C ILE A 28 7.62 4.18 20.81
N SER A 29 6.93 3.69 21.84
CA SER A 29 5.49 3.42 21.77
C SER A 29 4.67 4.68 21.48
N VAL A 30 4.99 5.81 22.12
CA VAL A 30 4.32 7.10 21.88
C VAL A 30 4.58 7.58 20.46
N ILE A 31 5.83 7.45 19.97
CA ILE A 31 6.17 7.80 18.59
C ILE A 31 5.40 6.92 17.60
N MET A 32 5.31 5.60 17.84
CA MET A 32 4.55 4.69 16.98
C MET A 32 3.06 5.08 16.91
N LEU A 33 2.44 5.47 18.02
CA LEU A 33 1.06 5.94 18.04
C LEU A 33 0.84 7.17 17.16
N LEU A 34 1.82 8.05 17.01
CA LEU A 34 1.75 9.22 16.13
C LEU A 34 2.05 8.86 14.66
N VAL A 35 2.95 7.91 14.42
CA VAL A 35 3.40 7.52 13.07
C VAL A 35 2.39 6.61 12.35
N ILE A 36 1.84 5.61 13.04
CA ILE A 36 0.87 4.65 12.47
C ILE A 36 -0.35 5.31 11.81
N PRO A 37 -1.05 6.29 12.43
CA PRO A 37 -2.21 6.93 11.78
C PRO A 37 -1.80 7.68 10.51
N ASN A 38 -0.64 8.34 10.52
CA ASN A 38 -0.14 9.07 9.35
C ASN A 38 0.24 8.10 8.20
N LEU A 39 0.91 6.99 8.51
CA LEU A 39 1.23 5.94 7.52
C LEU A 39 -0.03 5.29 6.93
N THR A 40 -1.03 5.02 7.77
CA THR A 40 -2.29 4.40 7.33
C THR A 40 -3.04 5.30 6.35
N ASN A 41 -3.09 6.61 6.62
CA ASN A 41 -3.72 7.58 5.72
C ASN A 41 -2.95 7.73 4.39
N GLN A 42 -1.62 7.75 4.43
CA GLN A 42 -0.81 7.80 3.21
C GLN A 42 -1.01 6.54 2.35
N LYS A 43 -1.07 5.36 2.97
CA LYS A 43 -1.36 4.11 2.26
C LYS A 43 -2.72 4.16 1.56
N LYS A 44 -3.77 4.65 2.25
CA LYS A 44 -5.10 4.83 1.66
C LYS A 44 -5.06 5.77 0.45
N ASN A 45 -4.35 6.89 0.54
CA ASN A 45 -4.22 7.84 -0.57
C ASN A 45 -3.50 7.23 -1.77
N VAL A 46 -2.42 6.48 -1.54
CA VAL A 46 -1.70 5.76 -2.61
C VAL A 46 -2.59 4.68 -3.24
N ASP A 47 -3.35 3.94 -2.43
CA ASP A 47 -4.31 2.94 -2.92
C ASP A 47 -5.41 3.58 -3.78
N LEU A 48 -5.91 4.76 -3.42
CA LEU A 48 -6.88 5.52 -4.21
C LEU A 48 -6.28 6.00 -5.53
N GLN A 49 -5.12 6.66 -5.50
CA GLN A 49 -4.44 7.12 -6.72
C GLN A 49 -4.10 5.96 -7.67
N GLY A 50 -3.65 4.83 -7.13
CA GLY A 50 -3.41 3.62 -7.92
C GLY A 50 -4.69 3.05 -8.54
N SER A 51 -5.82 3.14 -7.82
CA SER A 51 -7.13 2.73 -8.35
C SER A 51 -7.63 3.68 -9.44
N GLU A 52 -7.41 4.98 -9.31
CA GLU A 52 -7.73 5.97 -10.34
C GLU A 52 -6.88 5.76 -11.60
N ALA A 53 -5.57 5.54 -11.44
CA ALA A 53 -4.70 5.20 -12.57
C ALA A 53 -5.15 3.91 -13.26
N LEU A 54 -5.54 2.88 -12.50
CA LEU A 54 -6.10 1.65 -13.05
C LEU A 54 -7.41 1.92 -13.81
N ALA A 55 -8.28 2.80 -13.29
CA ALA A 55 -9.51 3.20 -13.97
C ALA A 55 -9.21 3.82 -15.34
N THR A 56 -8.24 4.74 -15.42
CA THR A 56 -7.79 5.34 -16.67
C THR A 56 -7.25 4.28 -17.64
N VAL A 57 -6.41 3.35 -17.17
CA VAL A 57 -5.88 2.27 -18.02
C VAL A 57 -7.01 1.43 -18.59
N VAL A 58 -7.96 0.98 -17.77
CA VAL A 58 -9.10 0.16 -18.23
C VAL A 58 -9.97 0.96 -19.19
N GLN A 59 -10.22 2.24 -18.93
CA GLN A 59 -10.96 3.12 -19.83
C GLN A 59 -10.28 3.24 -21.21
N THR A 60 -8.96 3.44 -21.24
CA THR A 60 -8.18 3.43 -22.48
C THR A 60 -8.28 2.08 -23.20
N GLN A 61 -8.23 0.95 -22.47
CA GLN A 61 -8.40 -0.37 -23.09
C GLN A 61 -9.79 -0.57 -23.69
N ILE A 62 -10.84 -0.03 -23.06
CA ILE A 62 -12.20 -0.02 -23.63
C ILE A 62 -12.23 0.78 -24.93
N GLU A 63 -11.66 1.97 -24.94
CA GLU A 63 -11.61 2.81 -26.13
C GLU A 63 -10.85 2.14 -27.27
N LEU A 64 -9.71 1.50 -26.97
CA LEU A 64 -8.94 0.74 -27.95
C LEU A 64 -9.74 -0.44 -28.52
N TYR A 65 -10.41 -1.22 -27.67
CA TYR A 65 -11.26 -2.31 -28.10
C TYR A 65 -12.41 -1.83 -28.98
N ASP A 66 -13.10 -0.76 -28.55
CA ASP A 66 -14.21 -0.14 -29.27
C ASP A 66 -13.77 0.33 -30.67
N MET A 67 -12.57 0.89 -30.79
CA MET A 67 -12.02 1.35 -32.06
C MET A 67 -11.60 0.18 -32.98
N GLU A 68 -11.02 -0.89 -32.43
CA GLU A 68 -10.50 -1.99 -33.23
C GLU A 68 -11.58 -2.97 -33.68
N LYS A 69 -12.56 -3.26 -32.82
CA LYS A 69 -13.60 -4.26 -33.08
C LYS A 69 -14.90 -3.68 -33.61
N ASP A 70 -14.98 -2.35 -33.78
CA ASP A 70 -16.19 -1.61 -34.15
C ASP A 70 -17.42 -2.03 -33.31
N THR A 71 -17.16 -2.46 -32.07
CA THR A 71 -18.14 -3.08 -31.16
C THR A 71 -17.95 -2.47 -29.79
N LYS A 72 -19.04 -2.03 -29.17
CA LYS A 72 -19.00 -1.40 -27.85
C LYS A 72 -18.81 -2.41 -26.73
N VAL A 73 -17.85 -2.17 -25.84
CA VAL A 73 -17.71 -2.92 -24.58
C VAL A 73 -18.99 -2.75 -23.75
N PRO A 74 -19.54 -3.85 -23.17
CA PRO A 74 -20.73 -3.77 -22.33
C PRO A 74 -20.45 -2.93 -21.07
N LYS A 75 -21.19 -1.83 -20.93
CA LYS A 75 -21.10 -0.91 -19.78
C LYS A 75 -22.12 -1.19 -18.66
N THR A 76 -22.80 -2.33 -18.70
CA THR A 76 -23.82 -2.70 -17.71
C THR A 76 -23.19 -3.00 -16.34
N ASP A 77 -22.03 -3.65 -16.34
CA ASP A 77 -21.29 -4.03 -15.14
C ASP A 77 -19.77 -4.02 -15.41
N ILE A 78 -18.98 -3.64 -14.40
CA ILE A 78 -17.51 -3.64 -14.49
C ILE A 78 -16.95 -5.03 -14.80
N SER A 79 -17.58 -6.08 -14.27
CA SER A 79 -17.18 -7.47 -14.51
C SER A 79 -17.35 -7.87 -15.98
N ALA A 80 -18.45 -7.45 -16.62
CA ALA A 80 -18.69 -7.75 -18.03
C ALA A 80 -17.65 -7.04 -18.91
N ALA A 81 -17.40 -5.75 -18.66
CA ALA A 81 -16.40 -4.97 -19.39
C ALA A 81 -15.00 -5.58 -19.29
N VAL A 82 -14.55 -5.84 -18.07
CA VAL A 82 -13.20 -6.37 -17.80
C VAL A 82 -13.03 -7.80 -18.32
N ASN A 83 -14.09 -8.63 -18.30
CA ASN A 83 -14.05 -9.96 -18.90
C ASN A 83 -13.86 -9.88 -20.42
N THR A 84 -14.60 -9.00 -21.11
CA THR A 84 -14.42 -8.79 -22.55
C THR A 84 -12.98 -8.40 -22.88
N LEU A 85 -12.43 -7.44 -22.13
CA LEU A 85 -11.05 -6.97 -22.33
C LEU A 85 -9.99 -8.05 -22.03
N GLU A 86 -10.19 -8.89 -21.02
CA GLU A 86 -9.29 -10.01 -20.74
C GLU A 86 -9.35 -11.06 -21.85
N THR A 87 -10.55 -11.49 -22.25
CA THR A 87 -10.71 -12.48 -23.33
C THR A 87 -10.15 -11.98 -24.66
N ALA A 88 -10.17 -10.68 -24.88
CA ALA A 88 -9.61 -10.03 -26.05
C ALA A 88 -8.12 -9.68 -25.92
N GLY A 89 -7.49 -9.96 -24.76
CA GLY A 89 -6.05 -9.80 -24.53
C GLY A 89 -5.59 -8.39 -24.13
N TYR A 90 -6.50 -7.46 -23.88
CA TYR A 90 -6.19 -6.07 -23.49
C TYR A 90 -5.88 -5.93 -21.98
N LEU A 91 -6.31 -6.89 -21.16
CA LEU A 91 -6.03 -6.92 -19.72
C LEU A 91 -5.46 -8.28 -19.29
N THR A 92 -4.53 -8.23 -18.32
CA THR A 92 -4.04 -9.43 -17.62
C THR A 92 -5.03 -9.92 -16.56
N GLU A 93 -4.96 -11.19 -16.17
CA GLU A 93 -5.76 -11.73 -15.06
C GLU A 93 -5.61 -10.92 -13.76
N SER A 94 -4.41 -10.42 -13.49
CA SER A 94 -4.11 -9.62 -12.30
C SER A 94 -4.85 -8.28 -12.34
N GLN A 95 -4.78 -7.58 -13.49
CA GLN A 95 -5.52 -6.34 -13.70
C GLN A 95 -7.02 -6.56 -13.62
N LYS A 96 -7.54 -7.69 -14.13
CA LYS A 96 -8.95 -8.05 -14.01
C LYS A 96 -9.39 -8.17 -12.56
N LYS A 97 -8.65 -8.91 -11.74
CA LYS A 97 -8.96 -9.08 -10.30
C LYS A 97 -8.91 -7.75 -9.56
N GLN A 98 -7.92 -6.91 -9.86
CA GLN A 98 -7.82 -5.57 -9.28
C GLN A 98 -8.96 -4.65 -9.74
N ALA A 99 -9.32 -4.69 -11.01
CA ALA A 99 -10.39 -3.88 -11.56
C ALA A 99 -11.76 -4.23 -10.94
N ILE A 100 -12.08 -5.52 -10.82
CA ILE A 100 -13.34 -5.98 -10.22
C ILE A 100 -13.44 -5.58 -8.73
N SER A 101 -12.32 -5.61 -8.02
CA SER A 101 -12.31 -5.29 -6.58
C SER A 101 -12.28 -3.79 -6.29
N LYS A 102 -11.61 -3.00 -7.14
CA LYS A 102 -11.29 -1.59 -6.90
C LYS A 102 -12.06 -0.60 -7.76
N LEU A 103 -12.74 -1.02 -8.83
CA LEU A 103 -13.41 -0.11 -9.77
C LEU A 103 -14.94 -0.31 -9.79
N THR A 104 -15.65 0.76 -10.14
CA THR A 104 -17.10 0.79 -10.37
C THR A 104 -17.43 1.60 -11.61
N ILE A 105 -18.59 1.34 -12.22
CA ILE A 105 -19.10 2.16 -13.32
C ILE A 105 -20.08 3.17 -12.74
N GLU A 106 -19.80 4.46 -12.92
CA GLU A 106 -20.68 5.55 -12.53
C GLU A 106 -20.95 6.42 -13.76
N ASN A 107 -22.23 6.63 -14.10
CA ASN A 107 -22.65 7.42 -15.26
C ASN A 107 -22.02 7.00 -16.60
N GLY A 108 -21.67 5.71 -16.75
CA GLY A 108 -21.07 5.17 -17.97
C GLY A 108 -19.55 5.37 -18.10
N GLU A 109 -18.90 5.84 -17.03
CA GLU A 109 -17.45 5.98 -16.89
C GLU A 109 -16.92 5.04 -15.80
N ILE A 110 -15.70 4.55 -15.98
CA ILE A 110 -15.00 3.73 -14.98
C ILE A 110 -14.34 4.64 -13.95
N LYS A 111 -14.64 4.42 -12.67
CA LYS A 111 -14.08 5.17 -11.55
C LYS A 111 -13.53 4.24 -10.47
N ALA A 112 -12.58 4.78 -9.71
CA ALA A 112 -12.12 4.13 -8.50
C ALA A 112 -13.27 4.06 -7.47
N LYS A 113 -13.46 2.90 -6.87
CA LYS A 113 -14.43 2.70 -5.80
C LYS A 113 -13.99 3.54 -4.60
N ALA A 114 -14.88 4.38 -4.09
CA ALA A 114 -14.60 5.16 -2.89
C ALA A 114 -14.22 4.22 -1.72
N ALA A 115 -13.04 4.45 -1.13
CA ALA A 115 -12.61 3.73 0.06
C ALA A 115 -13.53 4.14 1.23
N LYS A 116 -14.11 3.15 1.90
CA LYS A 116 -14.91 3.36 3.12
C LYS A 116 -14.03 3.64 4.33
#